data_AF-A0A382AX75-F1
#
_entry.id   AF-A0A382AX75-F1
#
_cell.length_a   1.000
_cell.length_b   1.000
_cell.length_c   1.000
_cell.angle_alpha   90.00
_cell.angle_beta   90.00
_cell.angle_gamma   90.00
#
_symmetry.space_group_name_H-M   'P 1'
#
loop_
_entity.id
_entity.type
_entity.pdbx_description
1 polymer ?
#
loop_
_entity_poly.entity_id
_entity_poly.type
_entity_poly.pdbx_seq_one_letter_code
_entity_poly.pdbx_strand_id
1 'polypeptide(L)'
;MDLSFTIPRSRPAHLAVFASPEVCESPYLQLTSQGGVRFVAERDPDLPLYHVHLPALMAGRELTCAVEELSDARSADGIGFEKKGGSIDVALFDRPFMTFHHGDAYPKPVINPILTPGGVNMLREPMGRYADGEHPWQRGLTLMQGAINGV
;
A
#
# COMPACT_ATOMS: atom_id res chain seq x y z
N MET A 1 -18.70 18.28 -0.85
CA MET A 1 -18.52 18.17 0.62
C MET A 1 -17.10 18.58 0.94
N ASP A 2 -16.87 19.19 2.09
CA ASP A 2 -15.53 19.60 2.52
C ASP A 2 -15.08 18.81 3.75
N LEU A 3 -13.80 18.43 3.79
CA LEU A 3 -13.15 17.79 4.93
C LEU A 3 -12.06 18.71 5.47
N SER A 4 -12.04 18.89 6.79
CA SER A 4 -11.02 19.67 7.48
C SER A 4 -10.14 18.78 8.35
N PHE A 5 -8.83 18.93 8.18
CA PHE A 5 -7.82 18.28 8.99
C PHE A 5 -7.17 19.31 9.91
N THR A 6 -7.46 19.20 11.21
CA THR A 6 -6.87 20.07 12.24
C THR A 6 -5.70 19.37 12.90
N ILE A 7 -4.52 19.99 12.86
CA ILE A 7 -3.30 19.37 13.36
C ILE A 7 -2.74 20.13 14.57
N PRO A 8 -2.82 19.56 15.78
CA PRO A 8 -2.38 20.23 17.00
C PRO A 8 -0.85 20.31 17.11
N ARG A 9 -0.10 19.53 16.34
CA ARG A 9 1.37 19.49 16.33
C ARG A 9 1.89 19.25 14.93
N SER A 10 2.91 19.97 14.49
CA SER A 10 3.48 19.81 13.15
C SER A 10 3.84 18.35 12.89
N ARG A 11 3.55 17.87 11.68
CA ARG A 11 3.86 16.53 11.23
C ARG A 11 4.61 16.59 9.89
N PRO A 12 5.63 15.74 9.69
CA PRO A 12 6.16 15.51 8.35
C PRO A 12 5.08 14.88 7.46
N ALA A 13 5.38 14.65 6.19
CA ALA A 13 4.50 13.87 5.32
C ALA A 13 4.18 12.52 5.98
N HIS A 14 2.91 12.13 5.96
CA HIS A 14 2.44 10.98 6.73
C HIS A 14 1.15 10.41 6.16
N LEU A 15 0.88 9.15 6.52
CA LEU A 15 -0.43 8.53 6.32
C LEU A 15 -1.40 9.04 7.39
N ALA A 16 -2.50 9.64 6.94
CA ALA A 16 -3.62 10.07 7.76
C ALA A 16 -4.83 9.15 7.53
N VAL A 17 -5.68 9.07 8.55
CA VAL A 17 -6.90 8.26 8.53
C VAL A 17 -8.08 9.14 8.95
N PHE A 18 -9.19 9.02 8.24
CA PHE A 18 -10.43 9.73 8.58
C PHE A 18 -11.65 8.83 8.36
N ALA A 19 -12.74 9.14 9.06
CA ALA A 19 -13.98 8.39 8.93
C ALA A 19 -14.62 8.60 7.56
N SER A 20 -15.22 7.54 7.02
CA SER A 20 -16.00 7.61 5.79
C SER A 20 -17.07 8.69 5.92
N PRO A 21 -17.14 9.64 4.97
CA PRO A 21 -18.31 10.49 4.84
C PRO A 21 -19.57 9.65 4.67
N GLU A 22 -20.66 10.01 5.34
CA GLU A 22 -21.92 9.23 5.32
C GLU A 22 -22.49 9.01 3.91
N VAL A 23 -22.15 9.88 2.96
CA VAL A 23 -22.68 9.89 1.59
C VAL A 23 -21.74 9.22 0.59
N CYS A 24 -20.54 8.82 1.01
CA CYS A 24 -19.52 8.27 0.12
C CYS A 24 -19.39 6.77 0.29
N GLU A 25 -19.43 6.04 -0.83
CA GLU A 25 -19.20 4.60 -0.85
C GLU A 25 -18.05 4.21 -1.79
N SER A 26 -17.56 5.15 -2.60
CA SER A 26 -16.53 4.87 -3.59
C SER A 26 -15.24 4.32 -2.97
N PRO A 27 -14.55 3.34 -3.61
CA PRO A 27 -13.27 2.83 -3.11
C PRO A 27 -12.19 3.92 -3.01
N TYR A 28 -12.34 5.01 -3.76
CA TYR A 28 -11.41 6.13 -3.76
C TYR A 28 -12.13 7.47 -3.65
N LEU A 29 -11.48 8.43 -3.00
CA LEU A 29 -11.89 9.84 -2.97
C LEU A 29 -10.73 10.72 -3.46
N GLN A 30 -11.05 11.72 -4.28
CA GLN A 30 -10.14 12.83 -4.57
C GLN A 30 -10.35 13.92 -3.54
N LEU A 31 -9.27 14.29 -2.85
CA LEU A 31 -9.24 15.44 -1.95
C LEU A 31 -8.49 16.57 -2.63
N THR A 32 -9.16 17.69 -2.89
CA THR A 32 -8.54 18.90 -3.45
C THR A 32 -8.43 19.97 -2.38
N SER A 33 -7.20 20.25 -1.94
CA SER A 33 -6.92 21.31 -0.96
C SER A 33 -7.28 22.70 -1.48
N GLN A 34 -7.39 23.68 -0.56
CA GLN A 34 -7.60 25.08 -0.92
C GLN A 34 -6.53 25.64 -1.88
N GLY A 35 -5.31 25.08 -1.87
CA GLY A 35 -4.21 25.44 -2.78
C GLY A 35 -4.23 24.71 -4.13
N GLY A 36 -5.27 23.92 -4.42
CA GLY A 36 -5.41 23.16 -5.66
C GLY A 36 -4.61 21.85 -5.73
N VAL A 37 -3.88 21.50 -4.67
CA VAL A 37 -3.16 20.22 -4.60
C VAL A 37 -4.16 19.09 -4.38
N ARG A 38 -4.02 18.02 -5.18
CA ARG A 38 -4.88 16.84 -5.16
C ARG A 38 -4.21 15.69 -4.43
N PHE A 39 -5.01 14.97 -3.64
CA PHE A 39 -4.63 13.74 -2.96
C PHE A 39 -5.67 12.67 -3.28
N VAL A 40 -5.24 11.41 -3.28
CA VAL A 40 -6.15 10.27 -3.38
C VAL A 40 -6.24 9.63 -2.00
N ALA A 41 -7.47 9.47 -1.52
CA ALA A 41 -7.76 8.69 -0.32
C ALA A 41 -8.33 7.33 -0.73
N GLU A 42 -7.82 6.26 -0.13
CA GLU A 42 -8.24 4.89 -0.40
C GLU A 42 -9.09 4.36 0.75
N ARG A 43 -10.24 3.76 0.44
CA ARG A 43 -11.14 3.19 1.43
C ARG A 43 -10.50 1.96 2.06
N ASP A 44 -10.57 1.86 3.38
CA ASP A 44 -10.27 0.61 4.07
C ASP A 44 -11.29 -0.47 3.64
N PRO A 45 -10.85 -1.70 3.32
CA PRO A 45 -11.74 -2.75 2.84
C PRO A 45 -12.72 -3.25 3.90
N ASP A 46 -12.37 -3.14 5.17
CA ASP A 46 -13.09 -3.77 6.29
C ASP A 46 -13.68 -2.74 7.26
N LEU A 47 -13.15 -1.51 7.27
CA LEU A 47 -13.53 -0.45 8.18
C LEU A 47 -14.15 0.74 7.42
N PRO A 48 -15.08 1.51 8.04
CA PRO A 48 -15.65 2.72 7.44
C PRO A 48 -14.66 3.89 7.55
N LEU A 49 -13.44 3.72 7.03
CA LEU A 49 -12.33 4.67 7.11
C LEU A 49 -11.70 4.84 5.72
N TYR A 50 -11.05 5.99 5.52
CA TYR A 50 -10.18 6.24 4.38
C TYR A 50 -8.76 6.55 4.84
N HIS A 51 -7.79 6.10 4.04
CA HIS A 51 -6.37 6.34 4.20
C HIS A 51 -5.90 7.34 3.15
N VAL A 52 -5.14 8.36 3.54
CA VAL A 52 -4.58 9.34 2.59
C VAL A 52 -3.17 9.75 3.00
N HIS A 53 -2.26 9.83 2.03
CA HIS A 53 -0.91 10.34 2.26
C HIS A 53 -0.91 11.87 2.16
N LEU A 54 -0.84 12.54 3.31
CA LEU A 54 -0.83 14.00 3.40
C LEU A 54 0.61 14.55 3.34
N PRO A 55 0.80 15.79 2.86
CA PRO A 55 2.09 16.45 2.88
C PRO A 55 2.50 16.79 4.32
N ALA A 56 3.69 17.40 4.48
CA ALA A 56 4.06 17.98 5.76
C ALA A 56 3.07 19.09 6.14
N LEU A 57 2.60 19.07 7.38
CA LEU A 57 1.60 20.00 7.89
C LEU A 57 2.12 20.67 9.16
N MET A 58 1.83 21.96 9.30
CA MET A 58 2.31 22.80 10.40
C MET A 58 1.27 22.89 11.51
N ALA A 59 1.73 22.89 12.76
CA ALA A 59 0.88 23.06 13.94
C ALA A 59 -0.01 24.31 13.82
N GLY A 60 -1.28 24.17 14.19
CA GLY A 60 -2.24 25.28 14.21
C GLY A 60 -2.72 25.74 12.83
N ARG A 61 -2.32 25.05 11.75
CA ARG A 61 -2.93 25.21 10.43
C ARG A 61 -4.01 24.16 10.22
N GLU A 62 -5.07 24.58 9.57
CA GLU A 62 -6.15 23.72 9.10
C GLU A 62 -5.97 23.48 7.60
N LEU A 63 -6.05 22.22 7.19
CA LEU A 63 -6.12 21.84 5.77
C LEU A 63 -7.56 21.49 5.46
N THR A 64 -8.24 22.30 4.64
CA THR A 64 -9.56 21.95 4.11
C THR A 64 -9.44 21.45 2.68
N CYS A 65 -10.14 20.36 2.40
CA CYS A 65 -10.18 19.73 1.09
C CYS A 65 -11.62 19.56 0.61
N ALA A 66 -11.90 19.97 -0.63
CA ALA A 66 -13.11 19.54 -1.33
C ALA A 66 -12.99 18.04 -1.69
N VAL A 67 -14.09 17.31 -1.53
CA VAL A 67 -14.16 15.86 -1.74
C VAL A 67 -14.98 15.54 -2.98
N GLU A 68 -14.43 14.67 -3.82
CA GLU A 68 -15.09 14.08 -5.00
C GLU A 68 -14.88 12.56 -4.99
N GLU A 69 -15.92 11.80 -5.34
CA GLU A 69 -15.79 10.34 -5.47
C GLU A 69 -15.03 9.97 -6.75
N LEU A 70 -14.12 8.99 -6.63
CA LEU A 70 -13.40 8.42 -7.76
C LEU A 70 -13.70 6.93 -7.85
N SER A 71 -14.20 6.47 -9.00
CA SER A 71 -14.45 5.05 -9.25
C SER A 71 -13.16 4.22 -9.35
N ASP A 72 -12.06 4.87 -9.72
CA ASP A 72 -10.74 4.26 -9.84
C ASP A 72 -9.64 5.29 -9.52
N ALA A 73 -8.52 4.82 -9.01
CA ALA A 73 -7.33 5.61 -8.77
C ALA A 73 -6.20 5.03 -9.62
N ARG A 74 -5.63 5.87 -10.49
CA ARG A 74 -4.49 5.46 -11.30
C ARG A 74 -3.35 5.07 -10.36
N SER A 75 -2.78 3.88 -10.59
CA SER A 75 -1.52 3.49 -9.96
C SER A 75 -0.43 4.52 -10.24
N ALA A 76 0.57 4.61 -9.38
CA ALA A 76 1.73 5.44 -9.66
C ALA A 76 2.33 5.08 -11.02
N ASP A 77 2.82 6.09 -11.76
CA ASP A 77 3.35 5.87 -13.10
C ASP A 77 4.43 4.78 -13.10
N GLY A 78 4.31 3.83 -14.02
CA GLY A 78 5.20 2.68 -14.13
C GLY A 78 4.91 1.54 -13.16
N ILE A 79 3.92 1.65 -12.26
CA ILE A 79 3.48 0.51 -11.42
C ILE A 79 2.23 -0.10 -12.04
N GLY A 80 2.31 -1.38 -12.40
CA GLY A 80 1.16 -2.21 -12.76
C GLY A 80 0.95 -3.30 -11.72
N PHE A 81 -0.29 -3.78 -11.56
CA PHE A 81 -0.54 -4.94 -10.72
C PHE A 81 -1.74 -5.77 -11.22
N GLU A 82 -1.75 -7.05 -10.86
CA GLU A 82 -2.85 -7.97 -11.08
C GLU A 82 -3.20 -8.65 -9.75
N LYS A 83 -4.44 -8.45 -9.27
CA LYS A 83 -4.95 -9.11 -8.06
C LYS A 83 -5.45 -10.51 -8.40
N LYS A 84 -5.02 -11.51 -7.63
CA LYS A 84 -5.40 -12.92 -7.73
C LYS A 84 -5.91 -13.40 -6.38
N GLY A 85 -6.58 -14.56 -6.36
CA GLY A 85 -7.03 -15.17 -5.11
C GLY A 85 -5.84 -15.54 -4.21
N GLY A 86 -5.54 -14.69 -3.23
CA GLY A 86 -4.44 -14.88 -2.28
C GLY A 86 -3.07 -14.36 -2.75
N SER A 87 -3.01 -13.61 -3.85
CA SER A 87 -1.76 -12.96 -4.26
C SER A 87 -1.98 -11.69 -5.10
N ILE A 88 -0.95 -10.86 -5.19
CA ILE A 88 -0.90 -9.67 -6.04
C ILE A 88 0.41 -9.72 -6.82
N ASP A 89 0.32 -9.84 -8.14
CA ASP A 89 1.49 -9.70 -9.01
C ASP A 89 1.72 -8.22 -9.28
N VAL A 90 2.96 -7.76 -9.09
CA VAL A 90 3.35 -6.36 -9.25
C VAL A 90 4.39 -6.27 -10.35
N ALA A 91 4.17 -5.33 -11.26
CA ALA A 91 5.04 -5.00 -12.37
C ALA A 91 5.58 -3.57 -12.26
N LEU A 92 6.83 -3.38 -12.70
CA LEU A 92 7.44 -2.08 -12.93
C LEU A 92 7.70 -1.91 -14.42
N PHE A 93 7.13 -0.88 -15.04
CA PHE A 93 7.19 -0.61 -16.48
C PHE A 93 6.86 -1.85 -17.30
N ASP A 94 5.72 -2.48 -16.98
CA ASP A 94 5.20 -3.71 -17.60
C ASP A 94 6.10 -4.94 -17.47
N ARG A 95 7.13 -4.88 -16.61
CA ARG A 95 8.01 -6.02 -16.30
C ARG A 95 7.69 -6.58 -14.92
N PRO A 96 7.65 -7.92 -14.75
CA PRO A 96 7.48 -8.52 -13.43
C PRO A 96 8.52 -7.98 -12.44
N PHE A 97 8.07 -7.62 -11.25
CA PHE A 97 8.94 -7.12 -10.19
C PHE A 97 8.82 -7.95 -8.93
N MET A 98 7.61 -8.13 -8.40
CA MET A 98 7.40 -8.95 -7.22
C MET A 98 6.00 -9.55 -7.17
N THR A 99 5.81 -10.59 -6.36
CA THR A 99 4.48 -11.09 -6.00
C THR A 99 4.30 -11.03 -4.49
N PHE A 100 3.21 -10.39 -4.06
CA PHE A 100 2.77 -10.37 -2.66
C PHE A 100 1.73 -11.46 -2.42
N HIS A 101 2.03 -12.43 -1.57
CA HIS A 101 1.16 -13.54 -1.21
C HIS A 101 0.48 -13.29 0.14
N HIS A 102 -0.81 -13.61 0.24
CA HIS A 102 -1.62 -13.39 1.44
C HIS A 102 -2.76 -14.43 1.55
N GLY A 103 -3.54 -14.36 2.63
CA GLY A 103 -4.67 -15.27 2.90
C GLY A 103 -4.27 -16.52 3.67
N ASP A 104 -5.22 -17.43 3.87
CA ASP A 104 -5.13 -18.55 4.84
C ASP A 104 -4.03 -19.57 4.53
N ALA A 105 -3.55 -19.61 3.28
CA ALA A 105 -2.44 -20.46 2.88
C ALA A 105 -1.09 -19.98 3.44
N TYR A 106 -1.03 -18.76 3.97
CA TYR A 106 0.17 -18.13 4.49
C TYR A 106 -0.08 -17.63 5.92
N PRO A 107 0.68 -18.10 6.93
CA PRO A 107 0.49 -17.63 8.31
C PRO A 107 0.78 -16.13 8.46
N LYS A 108 1.54 -15.55 7.52
CA LYS A 108 1.80 -14.11 7.36
C LYS A 108 2.01 -13.80 5.88
N PRO A 109 1.71 -12.57 5.43
CA PRO A 109 2.01 -12.20 4.05
C PRO A 109 3.49 -12.30 3.72
N VAL A 110 3.80 -12.70 2.48
CA VAL A 110 5.17 -12.95 2.00
C VAL A 110 5.36 -12.31 0.63
N ILE A 111 6.54 -11.77 0.35
CA ILE A 111 6.91 -11.33 -1.00
C ILE A 111 7.85 -12.36 -1.60
N ASN A 112 7.47 -13.01 -2.71
CA ASN A 112 8.32 -13.92 -3.48
C ASN A 112 7.70 -14.17 -4.87
N PRO A 113 8.42 -13.93 -5.99
CA PRO A 113 9.80 -13.43 -6.07
C PRO A 113 9.90 -11.94 -5.76
N ILE A 114 11.13 -11.46 -5.59
CA ILE A 114 11.51 -10.05 -5.80
C ILE A 114 12.64 -10.09 -6.84
N LEU A 115 12.43 -9.45 -7.97
CA LEU A 115 13.32 -9.55 -9.13
C LEU A 115 14.29 -8.36 -9.19
N THR A 116 15.53 -8.64 -9.57
CA THR A 116 16.47 -7.62 -10.02
C THR A 116 15.98 -6.98 -11.33
N PRO A 117 16.56 -5.83 -11.76
CA PRO A 117 16.27 -5.28 -13.09
C PRO A 117 16.52 -6.25 -14.26
N GLY A 118 17.39 -7.26 -14.05
CA GLY A 118 17.67 -8.33 -15.01
C GLY A 118 16.72 -9.53 -14.93
N GLY A 119 15.72 -9.51 -14.05
CA GLY A 119 14.76 -10.60 -13.87
C GLY A 119 15.24 -11.75 -12.99
N VAL A 120 16.35 -11.58 -12.26
CA VAL A 120 16.87 -12.61 -11.35
C VAL A 120 16.14 -12.52 -10.01
N ASN A 121 15.60 -13.64 -9.51
CA ASN A 121 15.03 -13.68 -8.17
C ASN A 121 16.10 -13.44 -7.11
N MET A 122 15.93 -12.40 -6.30
CA MET A 122 16.83 -12.05 -5.19
C MET A 122 16.52 -12.85 -3.91
N LEU A 123 15.46 -13.64 -3.92
CA LEU A 123 15.04 -14.47 -2.81
C LEU A 123 15.38 -15.94 -3.09
N ARG A 124 15.50 -16.72 -2.01
CA ARG A 124 15.57 -18.19 -2.11
C ARG A 124 14.36 -18.69 -2.91
N GLU A 125 14.51 -19.83 -3.60
CA GLU A 125 13.50 -20.44 -4.48
C GLU A 125 12.06 -20.29 -3.97
N PRO A 126 11.04 -20.21 -4.87
CA PRO A 126 9.64 -20.02 -4.48
C PRO A 126 9.28 -20.96 -3.34
N MET A 127 9.12 -20.41 -2.14
CA MET A 127 8.79 -21.24 -0.99
C MET A 127 7.40 -21.81 -1.24
N GLY A 128 7.29 -23.13 -1.27
CA GLY A 128 6.00 -23.83 -1.40
C GLY A 128 5.03 -23.46 -0.27
N ARG A 129 3.81 -24.00 -0.34
CA ARG A 129 2.83 -23.90 0.76
C ARG A 129 3.48 -24.27 2.10
N TYR A 130 3.01 -23.64 3.18
CA TYR A 130 3.49 -23.90 4.54
C TYR A 130 3.57 -25.41 4.80
N ALA A 131 4.73 -25.87 5.28
CA ALA A 131 4.92 -27.24 5.73
C ALA A 131 5.07 -27.29 7.24
N ASP A 132 4.51 -28.33 7.88
CA ASP A 132 4.64 -28.55 9.31
C ASP A 132 6.13 -28.60 9.71
N GLY A 133 6.52 -27.77 10.69
CA GLY A 133 7.89 -27.65 11.18
C GLY A 133 8.63 -26.37 10.74
N GLU A 134 8.09 -25.60 9.80
CA GLU A 134 8.65 -24.28 9.46
C GLU A 134 8.24 -23.22 10.49
N HIS A 135 9.21 -22.43 10.99
CA HIS A 135 8.88 -21.38 11.95
C HIS A 135 8.22 -20.19 11.22
N PRO A 136 7.08 -19.65 11.68
CA PRO A 136 6.38 -18.55 10.98
C PRO A 136 7.20 -17.26 10.79
N TRP A 137 8.20 -17.02 11.65
CA TRP A 137 9.14 -15.89 11.51
C TRP A 137 10.20 -16.13 10.42
N GLN A 138 10.40 -17.38 9.99
CA GLN A 138 11.28 -17.76 8.90
C GLN A 138 10.63 -17.61 7.51
N ARG A 139 9.55 -16.84 7.37
CA ARG A 139 8.94 -16.59 6.05
C ARG A 139 8.50 -15.15 5.80
N GLY A 140 8.64 -14.25 6.78
CA GLY A 140 8.25 -12.85 6.61
C GLY A 140 9.14 -12.08 5.61
N LEU A 141 8.80 -10.81 5.36
CA LEU A 141 9.56 -9.81 4.58
C LEU A 141 11.08 -9.79 4.84
N THR A 142 11.53 -10.37 5.95
CA THR A 142 12.86 -10.28 6.53
C THR A 142 13.77 -11.50 6.37
N LEU A 143 13.41 -12.54 5.60
CA LEU A 143 14.43 -13.53 5.17
C LEU A 143 15.17 -13.05 3.92
N MET A 144 15.82 -11.90 4.10
CA MET A 144 16.74 -11.24 3.18
C MET A 144 18.19 -11.73 3.33
N GLN A 145 18.47 -12.74 4.16
CA GLN A 145 19.82 -13.26 4.36
C GLN A 145 19.95 -14.70 3.87
N GLY A 146 20.16 -14.84 2.56
CA GLY A 146 20.62 -16.09 1.93
C GLY A 146 21.75 -15.91 0.92
N ALA A 147 22.26 -14.68 0.72
CA ALA A 147 23.37 -14.44 -0.21
C ALA A 147 24.27 -13.23 0.13
N ILE A 148 24.12 -12.59 1.30
CA ILE A 148 25.01 -11.45 1.65
C ILE A 148 26.47 -11.90 1.89
N ASN A 149 26.72 -13.20 2.13
CA ASN A 149 28.08 -13.72 2.36
C ASN A 149 28.54 -14.82 1.38
N GLY A 150 27.80 -15.10 0.29
CA GLY A 150 28.25 -16.11 -0.68
C GLY A 150 28.45 -17.53 -0.11
N VAL A 151 27.63 -17.93 0.86
CA VAL A 151 27.58 -19.31 1.42
C VAL A 151 26.13 -19.80 1.39
#